data_AF-A0A6C0L097-F1
#
_entry.id   AF-A0A6C0L097-F1
#
_cell.length_a   1.000
_cell.length_b   1.000
_cell.length_c   1.000
_cell.angle_alpha   90.00
_cell.angle_beta   90.00
_cell.angle_gamma   90.00
#
_symmetry.space_group_name_H-M   'P 1'
#
loop_
_entity.id
_entity.type
_entity.pdbx_description
1 polymer ?
#
loop_
_entity_poly.entity_id
_entity_poly.type
_entity_poly.pdbx_seq_one_letter_code
_entity_poly.pdbx_strand_id
1 'polypeptide(L)'
;MSYKEIVDSYDNSIQPPENITKLINNLIVHFSKDVLERRELLHLLNVMSPQNRTSSMKIFEKITKSWKEENNSVFASIIIKQNLYTDIYVEMLNKLEIRHQQTIINFIKNSNLNSNEMKTIGVFFAKWAMFNNMNLCDISNLCLQLIDNKVSLVINIFITLHKNNRKDLIVNDIYQQIKSFKHSTNTLMAFYDLEELMEEN
;
A
#
# COMPACT_ATOMS: atom_id res chain seq x y z
N MET A 1 7.21 -24.77 -9.35
CA MET A 1 7.41 -26.02 -8.61
C MET A 1 7.14 -27.17 -9.55
N SER A 2 8.13 -28.01 -9.85
CA SER A 2 7.97 -29.20 -10.70
C SER A 2 7.54 -30.41 -9.86
N TYR A 3 6.90 -31.42 -10.47
CA TYR A 3 6.58 -32.67 -9.79
C TYR A 3 7.81 -33.30 -9.11
N LYS A 4 8.97 -33.14 -9.74
CA LYS A 4 10.25 -33.63 -9.23
C LYS A 4 10.65 -32.96 -7.91
N GLU A 5 10.47 -31.64 -7.79
CA GLU A 5 10.76 -30.89 -6.56
C GLU A 5 9.84 -31.26 -5.39
N ILE A 6 8.59 -31.65 -5.67
CA ILE A 6 7.65 -32.11 -4.65
C ILE A 6 8.04 -33.52 -4.17
N VAL A 7 8.37 -34.41 -5.10
CA VAL A 7 8.85 -35.77 -4.78
C VAL A 7 10.16 -35.71 -3.99
N ASP A 8 11.09 -34.84 -4.36
CA ASP A 8 12.39 -34.67 -3.68
C ASP A 8 12.26 -34.08 -2.26
N SER A 9 11.11 -33.46 -1.92
CA SER A 9 10.80 -32.94 -0.58
C SER A 9 10.12 -33.94 0.36
N TYR A 10 9.65 -35.08 -0.17
CA TYR A 10 9.11 -36.18 0.62
C TYR A 10 10.23 -37.15 0.95
N ASP A 11 10.38 -37.46 2.24
CA ASP A 11 11.30 -38.47 2.74
C ASP A 11 11.07 -39.79 1.98
N ASN A 12 12.14 -40.36 1.41
CA ASN A 12 12.21 -41.37 0.34
C ASN A 12 11.55 -42.75 0.60
N SER A 13 10.53 -42.85 1.45
CA SER A 13 9.97 -44.13 1.90
C SER A 13 8.66 -44.54 1.23
N ILE A 14 7.92 -43.64 0.57
CA ILE A 14 6.66 -44.00 -0.10
C ILE A 14 6.44 -43.16 -1.36
N GLN A 15 6.41 -43.82 -2.52
CA GLN A 15 6.00 -43.19 -3.77
C GLN A 15 4.48 -42.93 -3.70
N PRO A 16 4.00 -41.69 -3.91
CA PRO A 16 2.58 -41.39 -3.79
C PRO A 16 1.77 -42.23 -4.80
N PRO A 17 0.61 -42.76 -4.40
CA PRO A 17 -0.21 -43.59 -5.27
C PRO A 17 -0.69 -42.80 -6.50
N GLU A 18 -0.91 -43.52 -7.60
CA GLU A 18 -1.09 -42.96 -8.95
C GLU A 18 -2.25 -41.95 -9.06
N ASN A 19 -3.28 -42.11 -8.21
CA ASN A 19 -4.40 -41.19 -8.06
C ASN A 19 -3.98 -39.84 -7.45
N ILE A 20 -3.11 -39.84 -6.44
CA ILE A 20 -2.52 -38.64 -5.84
C ILE A 20 -1.58 -37.97 -6.84
N THR A 21 -0.77 -38.73 -7.57
CA THR A 21 0.11 -38.22 -8.63
C THR A 21 -0.68 -37.53 -9.75
N LYS A 22 -1.78 -38.14 -10.21
CA LYS A 22 -2.71 -37.51 -11.18
C LYS A 22 -3.37 -36.26 -10.60
N LEU A 23 -3.77 -36.26 -9.33
CA LEU A 23 -4.36 -35.09 -8.67
C LEU A 23 -3.36 -33.94 -8.60
N ILE A 24 -2.12 -34.20 -8.17
CA ILE A 24 -1.04 -33.21 -8.10
C ILE A 24 -0.73 -32.67 -9.49
N ASN A 25 -0.58 -33.54 -10.49
CA ASN A 25 -0.35 -33.10 -11.88
C ASN A 25 -1.51 -32.28 -12.43
N ASN A 26 -2.76 -32.66 -12.14
CA ASN A 26 -3.93 -31.89 -12.56
C ASN A 26 -4.00 -30.54 -11.85
N LEU A 27 -3.66 -30.46 -10.56
CA LEU A 27 -3.57 -29.19 -9.83
C LEU A 27 -2.46 -28.30 -10.40
N ILE A 28 -1.28 -28.84 -10.67
CA ILE A 28 -0.16 -28.10 -11.26
C ILE A 28 -0.50 -27.62 -12.69
N VAL A 29 -1.24 -28.41 -13.46
CA VAL A 29 -1.64 -28.08 -14.84
C VAL A 29 -2.85 -27.14 -14.89
N HIS A 30 -3.77 -27.18 -13.92
CA HIS A 30 -4.95 -26.30 -13.86
C HIS A 30 -4.69 -24.92 -13.26
N PHE A 31 -3.62 -24.73 -12.48
CA PHE A 31 -3.24 -23.40 -12.04
C PHE A 31 -2.30 -22.78 -13.07
N SER A 32 -2.85 -21.88 -13.91
CA SER A 32 -2.02 -21.08 -14.81
C SER A 32 -0.93 -20.37 -14.00
N LYS A 33 0.26 -20.23 -14.60
CA LYS A 33 1.42 -19.56 -13.98
C LYS A 33 1.07 -18.18 -13.38
N ASP A 34 0.08 -17.51 -13.95
CA ASP A 34 -0.49 -16.23 -13.49
C ASP A 34 -1.21 -16.30 -12.13
N VAL A 35 -1.81 -17.45 -11.78
CA VAL A 35 -2.47 -17.64 -10.47
C VAL A 35 -1.45 -17.88 -9.35
N LEU A 36 -0.31 -18.50 -9.68
CA LEU A 36 0.77 -18.75 -8.72
C LEU A 36 1.53 -17.46 -8.34
N GLU A 37 1.84 -16.61 -9.30
CA GLU A 37 2.59 -15.37 -9.06
C GLU A 37 1.78 -14.33 -8.26
N ARG A 38 0.45 -14.25 -8.46
CA ARG A 38 -0.44 -13.46 -7.59
C ARG A 38 -0.48 -13.98 -6.16
N ARG A 39 -0.38 -15.31 -5.96
CA ARG A 39 -0.31 -15.91 -4.62
C ARG A 39 0.97 -15.55 -3.91
N GLU A 40 2.10 -15.44 -4.60
CA GLU A 40 3.39 -15.08 -3.98
C GLU A 40 3.36 -13.66 -3.41
N LEU A 41 2.85 -12.68 -4.18
CA LEU A 41 2.69 -11.32 -3.68
C LEU A 41 1.69 -11.25 -2.52
N LEU A 42 0.52 -11.88 -2.65
CA LEU A 42 -0.48 -11.89 -1.57
C LEU A 42 0.04 -12.59 -0.31
N HIS A 43 0.75 -13.71 -0.47
CA HIS A 43 1.34 -14.41 0.65
C HIS A 43 2.36 -13.53 1.36
N LEU A 44 3.28 -12.90 0.62
CA LEU A 44 4.25 -11.96 1.16
C LEU A 44 3.55 -10.82 1.92
N LEU A 45 2.54 -10.19 1.31
CA LEU A 45 1.80 -9.08 1.92
C LEU A 45 1.02 -9.49 3.18
N ASN A 46 0.68 -10.78 3.33
CA ASN A 46 -0.01 -11.32 4.51
C ASN A 46 0.95 -11.71 5.65
N VAL A 47 2.20 -12.09 5.35
CA VAL A 47 3.17 -12.55 6.36
C VAL A 47 4.19 -11.48 6.73
N MET A 48 4.25 -10.37 5.99
CA MET A 48 5.20 -9.31 6.26
C MET A 48 4.93 -8.62 7.61
N SER A 49 6.01 -8.26 8.29
CA SER A 49 5.98 -7.56 9.56
C SER A 49 7.28 -6.75 9.74
N PRO A 50 7.33 -5.84 10.73
CA PRO A 50 8.57 -5.14 11.07
C PRO A 50 9.73 -6.09 11.39
N GLN A 51 9.44 -7.23 12.05
CA GLN A 51 10.46 -8.19 12.47
C GLN A 51 11.12 -8.91 11.29
N ASN A 52 10.38 -9.16 10.20
CA ASN A 52 10.88 -9.84 9.01
C ASN A 52 11.09 -8.91 7.81
N ARG A 53 11.10 -7.59 8.03
CA ARG A 53 11.17 -6.55 6.99
C ARG A 53 12.28 -6.80 5.97
N THR A 54 13.51 -7.08 6.44
CA THR A 54 14.67 -7.30 5.56
C THR A 54 14.49 -8.51 4.65
N SER A 55 14.00 -9.64 5.19
CA SER A 55 13.72 -10.84 4.39
C SER A 55 12.55 -10.62 3.43
N SER A 56 11.49 -9.98 3.90
CA SER A 56 10.29 -9.66 3.10
C SER A 56 10.64 -8.74 1.93
N MET A 57 11.51 -7.76 2.12
CA MET A 57 11.98 -6.87 1.05
C MET A 57 12.81 -7.63 0.01
N LYS A 58 13.68 -8.57 0.42
CA LYS A 58 14.43 -9.41 -0.53
C LYS A 58 13.53 -10.31 -1.36
N ILE A 59 12.44 -10.81 -0.79
CA ILE A 59 11.44 -11.58 -1.53
C ILE A 59 10.70 -10.66 -2.50
N PHE A 60 10.28 -9.48 -2.04
CA PHE A 60 9.64 -8.46 -2.89
C PHE A 60 10.49 -8.11 -4.11
N GLU A 61 11.78 -7.84 -3.92
CA GLU A 61 12.74 -7.54 -5.01
C GLU A 61 12.90 -8.68 -6.02
N LYS A 62 12.61 -9.92 -5.65
CA LYS A 62 12.55 -11.03 -6.62
C LYS A 62 11.25 -10.98 -7.42
N ILE A 63 10.12 -10.73 -6.74
CA ILE A 63 8.80 -10.59 -7.36
C ILE A 63 8.78 -9.42 -8.35
N THR A 64 9.46 -8.31 -8.05
CA THR A 64 9.48 -7.13 -8.94
C THR A 64 10.10 -7.41 -10.31
N LYS A 65 11.00 -8.40 -10.43
CA LYS A 65 11.62 -8.78 -11.72
C LYS A 65 10.65 -9.36 -12.74
N SER A 66 9.52 -9.87 -12.27
CA SER A 66 8.44 -10.40 -13.10
C SER A 66 7.12 -9.72 -12.73
N TRP A 67 7.17 -8.42 -12.39
CA TRP A 67 6.00 -7.66 -12.01
C TRP A 67 5.02 -7.55 -13.19
N LYS A 68 3.75 -7.85 -12.93
CA LYS A 68 2.67 -7.75 -13.92
C LYS A 68 1.70 -6.63 -13.56
N GLU A 69 0.99 -6.10 -14.54
CA GLU A 69 0.08 -4.97 -14.31
C GLU A 69 -1.03 -5.29 -13.30
N GLU A 70 -1.45 -6.54 -13.21
CA GLU A 70 -2.51 -6.96 -12.29
C GLU A 70 -2.04 -6.99 -10.83
N ASN A 71 -0.73 -7.02 -10.58
CA ASN A 71 -0.19 -6.87 -9.23
C ASN A 71 -0.40 -5.45 -8.69
N ASN A 72 -0.56 -4.45 -9.57
CA ASN A 72 -0.79 -3.06 -9.16
C ASN A 72 -2.09 -2.93 -8.36
N SER A 73 -3.18 -3.52 -8.84
CA SER A 73 -4.49 -3.44 -8.17
C SER A 73 -4.49 -4.24 -6.87
N VAL A 74 -3.82 -5.40 -6.85
CA VAL A 74 -3.64 -6.20 -5.63
C VAL A 74 -2.89 -5.40 -4.58
N PHE A 75 -1.72 -4.84 -4.93
CA PHE A 75 -0.90 -4.11 -3.97
C PHE A 75 -1.59 -2.84 -3.48
N ALA A 76 -2.23 -2.08 -4.38
CA ALA A 76 -3.05 -0.93 -4.02
C ALA A 76 -4.17 -1.29 -3.02
N SER A 77 -4.86 -2.42 -3.24
CA SER A 77 -5.94 -2.87 -2.36
C SER A 77 -5.46 -3.20 -0.94
N ILE A 78 -4.24 -3.71 -0.80
CA ILE A 78 -3.63 -3.98 0.51
C ILE A 78 -3.26 -2.67 1.20
N ILE A 79 -2.64 -1.73 0.49
CA ILE A 79 -2.30 -0.39 1.02
C ILE A 79 -3.55 0.33 1.54
N ILE A 80 -4.67 0.27 0.80
CA ILE A 80 -5.94 0.89 1.21
C ILE A 80 -6.47 0.32 2.52
N LYS A 81 -6.36 -1.00 2.69
CA LYS A 81 -6.99 -1.73 3.81
C LYS A 81 -6.12 -1.81 5.06
N GLN A 82 -4.79 -1.71 4.93
CA GLN A 82 -3.86 -1.98 6.02
C GLN A 82 -2.96 -0.78 6.30
N ASN A 83 -3.09 -0.21 7.50
CA ASN A 83 -2.26 0.92 7.93
C ASN A 83 -0.98 0.48 8.69
N LEU A 84 -0.96 -0.72 9.25
CA LEU A 84 0.06 -1.14 10.23
C LEU A 84 1.47 -1.18 9.64
N TYR A 85 1.59 -1.55 8.37
CA TYR A 85 2.88 -1.72 7.69
C TYR A 85 3.15 -0.63 6.65
N THR A 86 2.55 0.55 6.82
CA THR A 86 2.65 1.68 5.87
C THR A 86 4.08 1.99 5.45
N ASP A 87 5.05 2.03 6.38
CA ASP A 87 6.45 2.31 6.05
C ASP A 87 7.04 1.26 5.09
N ILE A 88 6.72 -0.02 5.34
CA ILE A 88 7.20 -1.11 4.49
C ILE A 88 6.52 -1.04 3.12
N TYR A 89 5.24 -0.69 3.05
CA TYR A 89 4.54 -0.51 1.78
C TYR A 89 5.10 0.64 0.97
N VAL A 90 5.46 1.76 1.62
CA VAL A 90 6.14 2.89 0.96
C VAL A 90 7.47 2.44 0.37
N GLU A 91 8.28 1.71 1.12
CA GLU A 91 9.55 1.17 0.59
C GLU A 91 9.35 0.20 -0.57
N MET A 92 8.40 -0.73 -0.44
CA MET A 92 8.05 -1.68 -1.49
C MET A 92 7.59 -0.95 -2.76
N LEU A 93 6.72 0.06 -2.62
CA LEU A 93 6.29 0.86 -3.77
C LEU A 93 7.49 1.49 -4.49
N ASN A 94 8.43 2.05 -3.75
CA ASN A 94 9.62 2.69 -4.31
C ASN A 94 10.66 1.72 -4.92
N LYS A 95 10.46 0.40 -4.78
CA LYS A 95 11.25 -0.64 -5.49
C LYS A 95 10.68 -0.99 -6.87
N LEU A 96 9.46 -0.56 -7.17
CA LEU A 96 8.82 -0.79 -8.47
C LEU A 96 9.29 0.21 -9.51
N GLU A 97 9.14 -0.11 -10.79
CA GLU A 97 9.33 0.87 -11.86
C GLU A 97 8.33 2.02 -11.74
N ILE A 98 8.75 3.23 -12.16
CA ILE A 98 7.96 4.48 -12.03
C ILE A 98 6.55 4.32 -12.63
N ARG A 99 6.41 3.62 -13.77
CA ARG A 99 5.11 3.37 -14.41
C ARG A 99 4.15 2.60 -13.49
N HIS A 100 4.64 1.60 -12.76
CA HIS A 100 3.83 0.83 -11.81
C HIS A 100 3.50 1.65 -10.56
N GLN A 101 4.47 2.42 -10.06
CA GLN A 101 4.22 3.34 -8.95
C GLN A 101 3.09 4.32 -9.27
N GLN A 102 3.15 4.98 -10.43
CA GLN A 102 2.13 5.91 -10.89
C GLN A 102 0.76 5.25 -11.05
N THR A 103 0.73 4.03 -11.62
CA THR A 103 -0.50 3.25 -11.76
C THR A 103 -1.15 2.98 -10.40
N ILE A 104 -0.36 2.53 -9.42
CA ILE A 104 -0.83 2.23 -8.06
C ILE A 104 -1.32 3.50 -7.36
N ILE A 105 -0.55 4.59 -7.41
CA ILE A 105 -0.92 5.87 -6.79
C ILE A 105 -2.21 6.40 -7.40
N ASN A 106 -2.34 6.38 -8.73
CA ASN A 106 -3.56 6.81 -9.41
C ASN A 106 -4.76 5.94 -9.07
N PHE A 107 -4.57 4.61 -8.97
CA PHE A 107 -5.61 3.70 -8.51
C PHE A 107 -6.11 4.08 -7.11
N ILE A 108 -5.20 4.32 -6.16
CA ILE A 108 -5.53 4.69 -4.78
C ILE A 108 -6.28 6.04 -4.75
N LYS A 109 -5.76 7.06 -5.45
CA LYS A 109 -6.40 8.40 -5.50
C LYS A 109 -7.84 8.34 -6.03
N ASN A 110 -8.10 7.49 -7.01
CA ASN A 110 -9.39 7.36 -7.67
C ASN A 110 -10.33 6.33 -7.02
N SER A 111 -9.87 5.61 -6.00
CA SER A 111 -10.69 4.62 -5.30
C SER A 111 -11.80 5.29 -4.46
N ASN A 112 -12.94 4.61 -4.36
CA ASN A 112 -14.00 4.97 -3.43
C ASN A 112 -13.63 4.45 -2.04
N LEU A 113 -13.21 5.37 -1.16
CA LEU A 113 -12.70 5.05 0.16
C LEU A 113 -13.78 5.33 1.22
N ASN A 114 -13.93 4.45 2.20
CA ASN A 114 -14.67 4.76 3.43
C ASN A 114 -13.82 5.63 4.38
N SER A 115 -14.39 6.06 5.51
CA SER A 115 -13.71 6.96 6.45
C SER A 115 -12.40 6.40 7.01
N ASN A 116 -12.34 5.10 7.31
CA ASN A 116 -11.14 4.46 7.84
C ASN A 116 -10.06 4.31 6.76
N GLU A 117 -10.47 4.02 5.53
CA GLU A 117 -9.58 3.94 4.37
C GLU A 117 -9.01 5.32 4.02
N MET A 118 -9.81 6.39 4.10
CA MET A 118 -9.31 7.77 3.91
C MET A 118 -8.23 8.14 4.92
N LYS A 119 -8.41 7.76 6.20
CA LYS A 119 -7.39 7.93 7.23
C LYS A 119 -6.11 7.15 6.91
N THR A 120 -6.26 5.88 6.56
CA THR A 120 -5.14 4.99 6.21
C THR A 120 -4.34 5.53 5.02
N ILE A 121 -5.02 5.94 3.96
CA ILE A 121 -4.40 6.48 2.76
C ILE A 121 -3.77 7.86 3.00
N GLY A 122 -4.36 8.70 3.85
CA GLY A 122 -3.76 9.98 4.23
C GLY A 122 -2.40 9.80 4.90
N VAL A 123 -2.29 8.85 5.84
CA VAL A 123 -1.01 8.47 6.47
C VAL A 123 -0.03 7.93 5.43
N PHE A 124 -0.50 7.04 4.53
CA PHE A 124 0.32 6.48 3.46
C PHE A 124 0.90 7.56 2.55
N PHE A 125 0.09 8.51 2.06
CA PHE A 125 0.58 9.55 1.17
C PHE A 125 1.56 10.50 1.85
N ALA A 126 1.34 10.87 3.12
CA ALA A 126 2.31 11.68 3.86
C ALA A 126 3.65 10.94 4.00
N LYS A 127 3.64 9.67 4.39
CA LYS A 127 4.85 8.85 4.50
C LYS A 127 5.55 8.65 3.16
N TRP A 128 4.79 8.41 2.10
CA TRP A 128 5.31 8.31 0.74
C TRP A 128 5.95 9.61 0.26
N ALA A 129 5.33 10.77 0.55
CA ALA A 129 5.87 12.08 0.22
C ALA A 129 7.17 12.36 0.98
N MET A 130 7.21 12.07 2.28
CA MET A 130 8.42 12.21 3.11
C MET A 130 9.54 11.29 2.63
N PHE A 131 9.24 10.02 2.33
CA PHE A 131 10.23 9.07 1.81
C PHE A 131 10.86 9.53 0.50
N ASN A 132 10.06 10.14 -0.37
CA ASN A 132 10.50 10.66 -1.66
C ASN A 132 11.07 12.09 -1.60
N ASN A 133 11.17 12.69 -0.42
CA ASN A 133 11.60 14.07 -0.24
C ASN A 133 10.82 15.06 -1.14
N MET A 134 9.51 14.84 -1.27
CA MET A 134 8.64 15.75 -2.03
C MET A 134 8.70 17.15 -1.45
N ASN A 135 8.73 18.15 -2.34
CA ASN A 135 8.72 19.55 -1.93
C ASN A 135 7.27 20.04 -1.67
N LEU A 136 7.15 21.28 -1.19
CA LEU A 136 5.86 21.90 -0.90
C LEU A 136 4.92 21.97 -2.12
N CYS A 137 5.46 22.20 -3.33
CA CYS A 137 4.69 22.26 -4.57
C CYS A 137 4.08 20.90 -4.93
N ASP A 138 4.88 19.83 -4.83
CA ASP A 138 4.43 18.46 -5.12
C ASP A 138 3.31 18.03 -4.15
N ILE A 139 3.45 18.36 -2.87
CA ILE A 139 2.45 18.07 -1.85
C ILE A 139 1.19 18.92 -2.06
N SER A 140 1.36 20.21 -2.39
CA SER A 140 0.24 21.08 -2.75
C SER A 140 -0.58 20.51 -3.91
N ASN A 141 0.09 20.10 -4.99
CA ASN A 141 -0.54 19.49 -6.15
C ASN A 141 -1.29 18.20 -5.79
N LEU A 142 -0.70 17.35 -4.94
CA LEU A 142 -1.37 16.14 -4.45
C LEU A 142 -2.64 16.48 -3.65
N CYS A 143 -2.56 17.42 -2.72
CA CYS A 143 -3.67 17.83 -1.88
C CYS A 143 -4.79 18.47 -2.70
N LEU A 144 -4.48 19.34 -3.66
CA LEU A 144 -5.45 19.99 -4.55
C LEU A 144 -6.20 18.97 -5.43
N GLN A 145 -5.55 17.88 -5.85
CA GLN A 145 -6.24 16.79 -6.58
C GLN A 145 -7.26 16.02 -5.72
N LEU A 146 -7.16 16.12 -4.40
CA LEU A 146 -7.91 15.29 -3.45
C LEU A 146 -8.95 16.07 -2.67
N ILE A 147 -8.74 17.37 -2.45
CA ILE A 147 -9.45 18.17 -1.44
C ILE A 147 -10.97 18.21 -1.64
N ASP A 148 -11.46 18.34 -2.87
CA ASP A 148 -12.89 18.51 -3.15
C ASP A 148 -13.73 17.28 -2.77
N ASN A 149 -13.19 16.07 -2.94
CA ASN A 149 -13.92 14.82 -2.74
C ASN A 149 -13.41 13.98 -1.57
N LYS A 150 -12.19 14.26 -1.10
CA LYS A 150 -11.46 13.46 -0.10
C LYS A 150 -10.78 14.36 0.93
N VAL A 151 -11.45 15.41 1.39
CA VAL A 151 -10.92 16.36 2.40
C VAL A 151 -10.36 15.66 3.65
N SER A 152 -11.01 14.59 4.13
CA SER A 152 -10.54 13.81 5.28
C SER A 152 -9.15 13.20 5.06
N LEU A 153 -8.85 12.78 3.84
CA LEU A 153 -7.53 12.27 3.47
C LEU A 153 -6.49 13.39 3.54
N VAL A 154 -6.81 14.59 3.03
CA VAL A 154 -5.91 15.76 3.08
C VAL A 154 -5.62 16.18 4.52
N ILE A 155 -6.64 16.19 5.38
CA ILE A 155 -6.48 16.43 6.82
C ILE A 155 -5.49 15.43 7.43
N ASN A 156 -5.65 14.14 7.13
CA ASN A 156 -4.75 13.10 7.65
C ASN A 156 -3.32 13.18 7.09
N ILE A 157 -3.13 13.71 5.87
CA ILE A 157 -1.80 14.05 5.36
C ILE A 157 -1.16 15.11 6.27
N PHE A 158 -1.87 16.22 6.53
CA PHE A 158 -1.34 17.33 7.33
C PHE A 158 -1.04 16.92 8.77
N ILE A 159 -1.94 16.17 9.43
CA ILE A 159 -1.70 15.63 10.77
C ILE A 159 -0.43 14.76 10.78
N THR A 160 -0.26 13.91 9.78
CA THR A 160 0.90 13.01 9.71
C THR A 160 2.19 13.79 9.47
N LEU A 161 2.19 14.80 8.59
CA LEU A 161 3.34 15.68 8.38
C LEU A 161 3.70 16.43 9.67
N HIS A 162 2.72 16.98 10.37
CA HIS A 162 2.93 17.68 11.64
C HIS A 162 3.58 16.76 12.68
N LYS A 163 3.00 15.57 12.90
CA LYS A 163 3.50 14.57 13.86
C LYS A 163 4.91 14.05 13.53
N ASN A 164 5.38 14.20 12.29
CA ASN A 164 6.73 13.83 11.86
C ASN A 164 7.67 15.04 11.74
N ASN A 165 7.33 16.18 12.37
CA ASN A 165 8.12 17.43 12.35
C ASN A 165 8.36 17.98 10.94
N ARG A 166 7.43 17.73 10.01
CA ARG A 166 7.46 18.22 8.63
C ARG A 166 6.38 19.28 8.37
N LYS A 167 6.18 20.17 9.35
CA LYS A 167 5.21 21.27 9.24
C LYS A 167 5.54 22.27 8.13
N ASP A 168 6.80 22.32 7.70
CA ASP A 168 7.28 23.06 6.53
C ASP A 168 6.57 22.67 5.22
N LEU A 169 5.99 21.47 5.18
CA LEU A 169 5.28 20.92 4.03
C LEU A 169 3.75 21.12 4.08
N ILE A 170 3.23 21.75 5.14
CA ILE A 170 1.80 22.05 5.27
C ILE A 170 1.48 23.34 4.49
N VAL A 171 0.59 23.24 3.51
CA VAL A 171 0.21 24.36 2.64
C VAL A 171 -0.90 25.16 3.31
N ASN A 172 -0.59 26.37 3.79
CA ASN A 172 -1.55 27.18 4.55
C ASN A 172 -2.82 27.51 3.76
N ASP A 173 -2.73 27.81 2.46
CA ASP A 173 -3.90 28.10 1.63
C ASP A 173 -4.87 26.91 1.56
N ILE A 174 -4.33 25.69 1.47
CA ILE A 174 -5.11 24.45 1.50
C ILE A 174 -5.71 24.26 2.89
N TYR A 175 -4.96 24.56 3.96
CA TYR A 175 -5.51 24.52 5.32
C TYR A 175 -6.70 25.48 5.49
N GLN A 176 -6.59 26.73 5.02
CA GLN A 176 -7.72 27.68 5.03
C GLN A 176 -8.91 27.17 4.21
N GLN A 177 -8.64 26.55 3.06
CA GLN A 177 -9.69 25.91 2.26
C GLN A 177 -10.37 24.78 3.05
N ILE A 178 -9.62 23.95 3.77
CA ILE A 178 -10.17 22.90 4.64
C ILE A 178 -11.15 23.51 5.65
N LYS A 179 -10.75 24.59 6.36
CA LYS A 179 -11.61 25.25 7.36
C LYS A 179 -12.94 25.75 6.80
N SER A 180 -12.97 26.09 5.51
CA SER A 180 -14.18 26.59 4.86
C SER A 180 -15.21 25.50 4.53
N PHE A 181 -14.82 24.22 4.54
CA PHE A 181 -15.73 23.13 4.20
C PHE A 181 -16.68 22.78 5.34
N LYS A 182 -17.90 22.38 4.97
CA LYS A 182 -18.80 21.68 5.88
C LYS A 182 -18.35 20.23 6.02
N HIS A 183 -17.76 19.88 7.17
CA HIS A 183 -17.28 18.53 7.44
C HIS A 183 -18.40 17.57 7.88
N SER A 184 -18.29 16.30 7.46
CA SER A 184 -19.08 15.21 8.05
C SER A 184 -18.58 14.89 9.46
N THR A 185 -19.42 14.28 10.30
CA THR A 185 -19.06 13.90 11.68
C THR A 185 -17.74 13.12 11.76
N ASN A 186 -17.52 12.17 10.83
CA ASN A 186 -16.31 11.36 10.78
C ASN A 186 -15.05 12.17 10.41
N THR A 187 -15.22 13.26 9.65
CA THR A 187 -14.13 14.16 9.26
C THR A 187 -13.87 15.20 10.34
N LEU A 188 -14.91 15.61 11.07
CA LEU A 188 -14.87 16.68 12.07
C LEU A 188 -13.87 16.38 13.18
N MET A 189 -13.81 15.13 13.66
CA MET A 189 -12.84 14.74 14.70
C MET A 189 -11.39 14.91 14.22
N ALA A 190 -11.08 14.43 13.02
CA ALA A 190 -9.75 14.62 12.44
C ALA A 190 -9.45 16.11 12.16
N PHE A 191 -10.47 16.90 11.82
CA PHE A 191 -10.30 18.33 11.63
C PHE A 191 -9.94 19.03 12.96
N TYR A 192 -10.61 18.72 14.06
CA TYR A 192 -10.26 19.27 15.38
C TYR A 192 -8.87 18.83 15.84
N ASP A 193 -8.48 17.56 15.62
CA ASP A 193 -7.11 17.11 15.87
C ASP A 193 -6.10 17.96 15.07
N LEU A 194 -6.42 18.35 13.84
CA LEU A 194 -5.56 19.21 13.02
C LEU A 194 -5.55 20.65 13.53
N GLU A 195 -6.69 21.22 13.93
CA GLU A 195 -6.74 22.57 14.49
C GLU A 195 -5.89 22.69 15.74
N GLU A 196 -6.00 21.74 16.68
CA GLU A 196 -5.18 21.71 17.90
C GLU A 196 -3.68 21.71 17.57
N LEU A 197 -3.25 20.84 16.64
CA LEU A 197 -1.85 20.78 16.20
C LEU A 197 -1.36 22.08 15.54
N MET A 198 -2.23 22.78 14.82
CA MET A 198 -1.88 24.04 14.16
C MET A 198 -1.83 25.21 15.16
N GLU A 199 -2.58 25.15 16.27
CA GLU A 199 -2.59 26.14 17.35
C GLU A 199 -1.43 25.98 18.35
N GLU A 200 -0.83 24.80 18.47
CA GLU A 200 0.37 24.55 19.30
C GLU A 200 1.67 25.22 18.76
N ASN A 201 1.56 26.14 17.79
CA ASN A 201 2.66 26.86 17.15
C ASN A 201 2.62 28.37 17.41
#